data_AF-A0A7V5PQU4-F1
#
_entry.id   AF-A0A7V5PQU4-F1
#
_cell.length_a   1.000
_cell.length_b   1.000
_cell.length_c   1.000
_cell.angle_alpha   90.00
_cell.angle_beta   90.00
_cell.angle_gamma   90.00
#
_symmetry.space_group_name_H-M   'P 1'
#
loop_
_entity.id
_entity.type
_entity.pdbx_description
1 polymer ?
#
loop_
_entity_poly.entity_id
_entity_poly.type
_entity_poly.pdbx_seq_one_letter_code
_entity_poly.pdbx_strand_id
1 'polypeptide(L)' 'MIDVLLVLVIAYLFGSFPTAIIAGKLLRKIDIRDYGSGNAGATNVFRVLGWRAALVVLLIDMLKGF' A
#
# COMPACT_ATOMS: atom_id res chain seq x y z
N MET A 1 26.57 14.49 -1.28
CA MET A 1 25.47 15.10 -0.49
C MET A 1 24.19 15.19 -1.31
N ILE A 2 24.25 15.65 -2.56
CA ILE A 2 23.13 15.61 -3.53
C ILE A 2 22.67 14.17 -3.80
N ASP A 3 23.59 13.21 -3.88
CA ASP A 3 23.25 11.80 -4.18
C ASP A 3 22.41 11.16 -3.06
N VAL A 4 22.73 11.45 -1.80
CA VAL A 4 21.94 10.97 -0.64
C VAL A 4 20.55 11.59 -0.65
N LEU A 5 20.44 12.88 -0.95
CA LEU A 5 19.14 13.55 -1.06
C LEU A 5 18.29 12.93 -2.18
N LEU A 6 18.89 12.64 -3.34
CA LEU A 6 18.20 11.99 -4.45
C LEU A 6 17.70 10.59 -4.07
N VAL A 7 18.53 9.79 -3.41
CA VAL A 7 18.14 8.47 -2.90
C VAL A 7 16.99 8.57 -1.91
N LEU A 8 17.03 9.53 -0.97
CA LEU A 8 15.95 9.73 0.00
C LEU A 8 14.63 10.13 -0.68
N VAL A 9 14.67 11.00 -1.69
CA VAL A 9 13.48 11.39 -2.45
C VAL A 9 12.89 10.18 -3.18
N ILE A 10 13.72 9.39 -3.86
CA ILE A 10 13.26 8.19 -4.58
C ILE A 10 12.67 7.17 -3.60
N ALA A 11 13.36 6.90 -2.49
CA ALA A 11 12.87 6.00 -1.45
C ALA A 11 11.54 6.46 -0.85
N TYR A 12 11.38 7.76 -0.59
CA TYR A 12 10.14 8.32 -0.08
C TYR A 12 8.98 8.16 -1.07
N LEU A 13 9.21 8.45 -2.35
CA LEU A 13 8.19 8.30 -3.39
C LEU A 13 7.78 6.84 -3.58
N PHE A 14 8.75 5.92 -3.57
CA PHE A 14 8.49 4.49 -3.70
C PHE A 14 7.77 3.92 -2.47
N GLY A 15 8.23 4.26 -1.26
CA GLY A 15 7.61 3.86 0.00
C GLY A 15 6.19 4.41 0.18
N SER A 16 5.92 5.60 -0.37
CA SER A 16 4.60 6.25 -0.32
C SER A 16 3.60 5.70 -1.34
N PHE A 17 3.95 4.67 -2.11
CA PHE A 17 3.04 4.08 -3.10
C PHE A 17 1.78 3.49 -2.42
N PRO A 18 0.56 3.89 -2.82
CA PRO A 18 -0.68 3.61 -2.08
C PRO A 18 -1.30 2.25 -2.46
N THR A 19 -0.55 1.16 -2.28
CA THR A 19 -0.92 -0.20 -2.71
C THR A 19 -2.30 -0.65 -2.24
N ALA A 20 -2.63 -0.45 -0.95
CA ALA A 20 -3.92 -0.86 -0.38
C ALA A 20 -5.12 -0.12 -1.00
N ILE A 21 -4.96 1.19 -1.29
CA ILE A 21 -6.01 2.00 -1.93
C ILE A 21 -6.19 1.56 -3.38
N ILE A 22 -5.09 1.32 -4.09
CA ILE A 22 -5.12 0.81 -5.47
C ILE A 22 -5.82 -0.55 -5.51
N ALA A 23 -5.52 -1.46 -4.56
CA ALA A 23 -6.21 -2.75 -4.46
C ALA A 23 -7.72 -2.59 -4.27
N GLY A 24 -8.17 -1.67 -3.40
CA GLY A 24 -9.60 -1.35 -3.23
C GLY A 24 -10.26 -0.86 -4.52
N LYS A 25 -9.59 0.07 -5.22
CA LYS A 25 -10.11 0.67 -6.45
C LYS A 25 -10.16 -0.35 -7.60
N LEU A 26 -9.14 -1.19 -7.76
CA LEU A 26 -9.07 -2.16 -8.85
C LEU A 26 -9.98 -3.37 -8.64
N LEU A 27 -10.02 -3.92 -7.42
CA LEU A 27 -10.72 -5.18 -7.16
C LEU A 27 -12.20 -4.99 -6.88
N ARG A 28 -12.60 -3.86 -6.29
CA ARG A 28 -13.98 -3.60 -5.89
C ARG A 28 -14.50 -2.20 -6.21
N LYS A 29 -13.73 -1.34 -6.89
CA LYS A 29 -14.10 0.05 -7.21
C LYS A 29 -14.48 0.89 -5.99
N ILE A 30 -13.83 0.62 -4.85
CA ILE A 30 -14.03 1.35 -3.59
C ILE A 30 -12.73 2.01 -3.13
N ASP A 31 -12.82 3.08 -2.34
CA ASP A 31 -11.70 3.52 -1.52
C ASP A 31 -11.69 2.72 -0.22
N ILE A 32 -10.63 1.96 0.03
CA ILE A 32 -10.57 1.07 1.19
C ILE A 32 -10.60 1.80 2.54
N ARG A 33 -10.30 3.11 2.55
CA ARG A 33 -10.31 3.93 3.77
C ARG A 33 -11.72 4.22 4.27
N ASP A 34 -12.73 4.03 3.42
CA ASP A 34 -14.13 4.19 3.81
C ASP A 34 -14.72 2.88 4.38
N TYR A 35 -13.92 1.80 4.47
CA TYR A 35 -14.37 0.47 4.87
C TYR A 35 -13.44 -0.18 5.91
N GLY A 36 -13.98 -1.16 6.64
CA GLY A 36 -13.25 -1.91 7.66
C GLY A 36 -12.75 -1.01 8.79
N SER A 37 -11.45 -0.99 9.03
CA SER A 37 -10.83 -0.11 10.05
C SER A 37 -10.44 1.27 9.51
N GLY A 38 -10.69 1.57 8.23
CA GLY A 38 -10.32 2.82 7.57
C GLY A 38 -8.82 3.01 7.28
N ASN A 39 -7.96 2.07 7.69
CA ASN A 39 -6.51 2.15 7.43
C ASN A 39 -6.17 1.69 6.01
N ALA A 40 -5.20 2.34 5.37
CA ALA A 40 -4.67 1.97 4.06
C ALA A 40 -3.54 0.93 4.15
N GLY A 41 -3.82 -0.21 4.79
CA GLY A 41 -2.82 -1.27 4.99
C GLY A 41 -3.34 -2.68 4.73
N ALA A 42 -2.43 -3.65 4.63
CA ALA A 42 -2.73 -5.05 4.33
C ALA A 42 -3.78 -5.68 5.28
N THR A 43 -3.79 -5.33 6.56
CA THR A 43 -4.79 -5.83 7.52
C THR A 43 -6.20 -5.35 7.19
N ASN A 44 -6.36 -4.11 6.72
CA ASN A 44 -7.68 -3.63 6.30
C ASN A 44 -8.10 -4.26 4.98
N VAL A 45 -7.14 -4.44 4.05
CA VAL A 45 -7.33 -5.23 2.82
C VAL A 45 -7.78 -6.65 3.13
N PHE A 46 -7.23 -7.30 4.15
CA PHE A 46 -7.67 -8.62 4.59
C PHE A 46 -9.14 -8.63 4.99
N ARG A 47 -9.55 -7.65 5.79
CA ARG A 47 -10.94 -7.53 6.27
C ARG A 47 -11.93 -7.23 5.14
N VAL A 48 -11.57 -6.37 4.19
CA VAL A 48 -12.49 -5.83 3.17
C VAL A 48 -12.44 -6.62 1.86
N LEU A 49 -11.26 -7.04 1.41
CA LEU A 49 -11.01 -7.66 0.09
C LEU A 49 -10.58 -9.12 0.19
N GLY A 50 -10.25 -9.62 1.38
CA GLY A 50 -9.87 -11.01 1.64
C GLY A 50 -8.36 -11.27 1.59
N TRP A 51 -7.97 -12.48 2.00
CA TRP A 51 -6.57 -12.83 2.28
C TRP A 51 -5.65 -12.78 1.05
N ARG A 52 -6.16 -13.12 -0.14
CA ARG A 52 -5.36 -13.10 -1.38
C ARG A 52 -4.90 -11.68 -1.72
N ALA A 53 -5.82 -10.71 -1.68
CA ALA A 53 -5.50 -9.31 -1.90
C ALA A 53 -4.57 -8.78 -0.80
N ALA A 54 -4.80 -9.18 0.45
CA ALA A 54 -3.97 -8.76 1.58
C ALA A 54 -2.53 -9.25 1.48
N LEU A 55 -2.33 -10.50 1.03
CA LEU A 55 -1.00 -11.06 0.84
C LEU A 55 -0.22 -10.29 -0.22
N VAL A 56 -0.85 -9.97 -1.35
CA VAL A 56 -0.21 -9.17 -2.41
C VAL A 56 0.15 -7.77 -1.91
N VAL A 57 -0.78 -7.09 -1.22
CA VAL A 57 -0.53 -5.76 -0.65
C VAL A 57 0.61 -5.82 0.38
N LEU A 58 0.61 -6.83 1.26
CA LEU A 58 1.65 -7.02 2.27
C LEU A 58 3.04 -7.21 1.62
N LEU A 59 3.14 -8.05 0.59
CA LEU A 59 4.41 -8.29 -0.10
C LEU A 59 4.94 -7.00 -0.75
N ILE A 60 4.10 -6.25 -1.46
CA ILE A 60 4.49 -4.98 -2.09
C ILE A 60 4.89 -3.94 -1.03
N ASP A 61 4.11 -3.83 0.05
CA ASP A 61 4.36 -2.85 1.11
C ASP A 61 5.62 -3.17 1.94
N MET A 62 6.02 -4.44 2.03
CA MET A 62 7.32 -4.82 2.58
C MET A 62 8.46 -4.51 1.61
N LEU A 63 8.29 -4.86 0.32
CA LEU A 63 9.32 -4.64 -0.71
C LEU A 63 9.65 -3.16 -0.93
N LYS A 64 8.69 -2.25 -0.75
CA LYS A 64 8.96 -0.80 -0.85
C LYS A 64 9.72 -0.21 0.33
N GLY A 65 9.85 -0.96 1.43
CA GLY A 65 10.59 -0.56 2.62
C GLY A 65 11.95 -1.25 2.80
N PHE A 66 12.26 -2.24 1.97
CA PHE A 66 13.55 -2.95 1.93
C PHE A 66 14.47 -2.31 0.89
#